data_AF-A0A239E2B9-F1
#
_entry.id   AF-A0A239E2B9-F1
#
_cell.length_a   1.000
_cell.length_b   1.000
_cell.length_c   1.000
_cell.angle_alpha   90.00
_cell.angle_beta   90.00
_cell.angle_gamma   90.00
#
_symmetry.space_group_name_H-M   'P 1'
#
loop_
_entity.id
_entity.type
_entity.pdbx_description
1 polymer ?
#
loop_
_entity_poly.entity_id
_entity_poly.type
_entity_poly.pdbx_seq_one_letter_code
_entity_poly.pdbx_strand_id
1 'polypeptide(L)' 'MHILVRPSSGAQGKRWQVCLDQFAVDFRNEQEARRFVSTLEARLRAPHALPRTEQPVAG' A
#
# COMPACT_ATOMS: atom_id res chain seq x y z
N MET A 1 -10.89 1.96 -3.30
CA MET A 1 -9.97 1.94 -2.15
C MET A 1 -9.75 3.37 -1.72
N HIS A 2 -10.10 3.72 -0.49
CA HIS A 2 -9.92 5.08 0.03
C HIS A 2 -8.59 5.16 0.79
N ILE A 3 -7.61 5.86 0.22
CA ILE A 3 -6.27 6.03 0.80
C ILE A 3 -6.13 7.47 1.30
N LEU A 4 -5.84 7.64 2.59
CA LEU A 4 -5.62 8.96 3.20
C LEU A 4 -4.29 8.99 3.95
N VAL A 5 -3.50 10.03 3.72
CA VAL A 5 -2.29 10.32 4.50
C VAL A 5 -2.60 11.47 5.44
N ARG A 6 -2.47 11.24 6.74
CA ARG A 6 -2.71 12.28 7.76
C ARG A 6 -1.62 12.32 8.82
N PRO A 7 -1.28 13.51 9.34
CA PRO A 7 -0.46 13.61 10.53
C PRO A 7 -1.20 13.03 11.74
N SER A 8 -0.49 12.25 12.54
CA SER A 8 -0.97 11.63 13.78
C SER A 8 -0.26 12.25 14.97
N SER A 9 -1.01 12.97 15.80
CA SER A 9 -0.54 13.59 17.03
C SER A 9 -0.57 12.55 18.17
N GLY A 10 0.21 11.48 18.03
CA GLY A 10 0.40 10.51 19.11
C GLY A 10 1.40 11.02 20.16
N ALA A 11 1.28 10.55 21.40
CA ALA A 11 2.03 10.99 22.60
C ALA A 11 3.57 10.91 22.51
N GLN A 12 4.14 10.49 21.39
CA GLN A 12 5.57 10.21 21.22
C GLN A 12 6.02 10.61 19.81
N GLY A 13 5.83 11.89 19.50
CA GLY A 13 6.35 12.57 18.30
C GLY A 13 5.34 12.77 17.17
N LYS A 14 5.66 13.70 16.26
CA LYS A 14 4.90 13.92 15.01
C LYS A 14 4.99 12.65 14.15
N ARG A 15 3.96 11.82 14.19
CA ARG A 15 3.85 10.60 13.37
C ARG A 15 2.96 10.87 12.17
N TRP A 16 3.05 9.99 11.19
CA TRP A 16 2.22 10.02 9.99
C TRP A 16 1.43 8.72 9.91
N GLN A 17 0.19 8.79 9.48
CA GLN A 17 -0.66 7.62 9.36
C GLN A 17 -1.22 7.54 7.95
N VAL A 18 -1.13 6.36 7.36
CA VAL A 18 -1.80 6.02 6.10
C VAL A 18 -3.03 5.18 6.45
N CYS A 19 -4.21 5.75 6.25
CA CYS A 19 -5.48 5.04 6.36
C CYS A 19 -5.86 4.43 5.01
N LEU A 20 -6.23 3.17 5.03
CA LEU A 20 -6.58 2.31 3.91
C LEU A 20 -7.93 1.68 4.23
N ASP A 21 -9.01 2.39 3.92
CA ASP A 21 -10.37 2.03 4.35
C ASP A 21 -10.43 1.77 5.88
N GLN A 22 -10.42 0.50 6.30
CA GLN A 22 -10.46 0.06 7.70
C GLN A 22 -9.07 -0.21 8.33
N PHE A 23 -8.00 -0.15 7.55
CA PHE A 23 -6.63 -0.36 8.03
C PHE A 23 -5.92 0.96 8.25
N ALA A 24 -5.08 1.04 9.28
CA ALA A 24 -4.24 2.19 9.54
C ALA A 24 -2.79 1.74 9.76
N VAL A 25 -1.86 2.36 9.04
CA VAL A 25 -0.43 2.06 9.14
C VAL A 25 0.30 3.33 9.59
N ASP A 26 1.03 3.22 10.69
CA ASP A 26 1.78 4.34 11.26
C ASP A 26 3.22 4.39 10.71
N PHE A 27 3.69 5.61 10.47
CA PHE A 27 5.00 5.96 9.93
C PHE A 27 5.63 7.05 10.79
N ARG A 28 6.96 7.07 10.82
CA ARG A 28 7.72 8.10 11.54
C ARG A 28 7.78 9.41 10.76
N ASN A 29 7.75 9.36 9.42
CA ASN A 29 7.93 10.50 8.55
C ASN A 29 6.93 10.51 7.38
N GLU A 30 6.61 11.70 6.88
CA GLU A 30 5.68 11.88 5.75
C GLU A 30 6.18 11.19 4.48
N GLN A 31 7.49 11.26 4.23
CA GLN A 31 8.09 10.76 3.01
C GLN A 31 7.97 9.25 2.90
N GLU A 32 8.09 8.52 4.01
CA GLU A 32 7.85 7.08 4.04
C GLU A 32 6.38 6.75 3.81
N ALA A 33 5.46 7.47 4.46
CA ALA A 33 4.02 7.31 4.25
C ALA A 33 3.63 7.50 2.78
N ARG A 34 4.17 8.54 2.11
CA ARG A 34 3.92 8.80 0.69
C ARG A 34 4.53 7.73 -0.23
N ARG A 35 5.75 7.25 0.06
CA ARG A 35 6.39 6.16 -0.71
C ARG A 35 5.57 4.86 -0.60
N PHE A 36 5.05 4.58 0.58
CA PHE A 36 4.18 3.43 0.80
C PHE A 36 2.90 3.54 -0.04
N VAL A 37 2.21 4.69 -0.02
CA VAL A 37 1.03 4.93 -0.88
C VAL A 37 1.35 4.77 -2.36
N SER A 38 2.45 5.36 -2.84
CA SER A 38 2.85 5.23 -4.25
C SER A 38 3.09 3.77 -4.65
N THR A 39 3.72 2.98 -3.78
CA THR A 39 3.95 1.55 -4.01
C THR A 39 2.63 0.78 -4.03
N LEU A 40 1.71 1.12 -3.13
CA LEU A 40 0.40 0.49 -3.05
C LEU A 40 -0.44 0.81 -4.28
N GLU A 41 -0.52 2.07 -4.70
CA GLU A 41 -1.22 2.47 -5.91
C GLU A 41 -0.63 1.82 -7.16
N ALA A 42 0.70 1.74 -7.26
CA ALA A 42 1.36 1.04 -8.36
C ALA A 42 0.99 -0.44 -8.39
N ARG A 43 0.91 -1.10 -7.23
CA ARG A 43 0.46 -2.50 -7.13
C ARG A 43 -1.00 -2.65 -7.52
N LEU A 44 -1.89 -1.80 -7.01
CA LEU A 44 -3.32 -1.86 -7.35
C LEU A 44 -3.60 -1.63 -8.84
N ARG A 45 -2.80 -0.77 -9.48
CA ARG A 45 -2.91 -0.47 -10.91
C ARG A 45 -2.13 -1.44 -11.78
N ALA A 46 -1.24 -2.25 -11.21
CA ALA A 46 -0.43 -3.15 -12.00
C ALA A 46 -1.36 -4.12 -12.73
N PRO A 47 -1.19 -4.30 -14.05
CA PRO A 47 -1.87 -5.36 -14.76
C PRO A 47 -1.34 -6.68 -14.22
N HIS A 48 -2.07 -7.29 -13.28
CA HIS A 48 -1.75 -8.60 -12.75
C HIS A 48 -2.03 -9.62 -13.86
N ALA A 49 -1.02 -9.87 -14.70
CA ALA A 49 -1.06 -11.00 -15.61
C ALA A 49 -1.16 -12.25 -14.73
N LEU A 50 -2.30 -12.94 -14.81
CA LEU A 50 -2.41 -14.27 -14.24
C LEU A 50 -1.37 -15.14 -14.96
N PRO A 51 -0.51 -15.88 -14.23
CA PRO A 51 0.38 -16.83 -14.88
C PRO A 51 -0.51 -17.77 -15.70
N ARG A 52 -0.32 -17.76 -17.03
CA ARG A 52 -1.01 -18.67 -17.93
C ARG A 52 -0.58 -20.06 -17.48
N THR A 53 -1.50 -20.84 -16.92
CA THR A 53 -1.25 -22.24 -16.62
C THR A 53 -0.96 -22.91 -17.95
N GLU A 54 0.31 -23.06 -18.30
CA GLU A 54 0.76 -23.91 -19.38
C GLU A 54 0.41 -25.33 -18.92
N GLN A 55 -0.78 -25.79 -19.30
CA GLN A 55 -1.17 -27.19 -19.15
C GLN A 55 -0.06 -28.01 -19.82
N PRO A 56 0.61 -28.92 -19.09
CA PRO A 56 1.53 -29.84 -19.73
C PRO A 56 0.70 -30.62 -20.74
N VAL A 57 1.06 -30.50 -22.02
CA VAL A 57 0.59 -31.42 -23.05
C VAL A 57 1.10 -32.81 -22.66
N ALA A 58 0.20 -33.63 -22.10
CA ALA A 58 0.45 -35.04 -21.93
C ALA A 58 0.58 -35.66 -23.33
N GLY A 59 1.82 -36.02 -23.68
CA GLY A 59 2.16 -36.89 -24.80
C GLY A 59 2.42 -38.30 -24.32
#